data_AF-A0A0K0E4C9-F1
#
_entry.id   AF-A0A0K0E4C9-F1
#
_cell.length_a   1.000
_cell.length_b   1.000
_cell.length_c   1.000
_cell.angle_alpha   90.00
_cell.angle_beta   90.00
_cell.angle_gamma   90.00
#
_symmetry.space_group_name_H-M   'P 1'
#
loop_
_entity.id
_entity.type
_entity.pdbx_description
1 polymer ?
#
loop_
_entity_poly.entity_id
_entity_poly.type
_entity_poly.pdbx_seq_one_letter_code
_entity_poly.pdbx_strand_id
1 'polypeptide(L)'
;MVYYITILNILLLLFVKLTCSQEQNYEEFEIGSELGPCDQGYCPHSYTCYENKCFRMLKAVSLTPIGPCIDNRCPQDYQCQENKCYPVIGNSR
;
A
#
# COMPACT_ATOMS: atom_id res chain seq x y z
N MET A 1 43.66 -13.60 16.00
CA MET A 1 42.67 -12.74 16.71
C MET A 1 42.02 -11.71 15.78
N VAL A 2 42.78 -10.96 14.97
CA VAL A 2 42.24 -9.92 14.05
C VAL A 2 41.21 -10.48 13.04
N TYR A 3 41.46 -11.67 12.47
CA TYR A 3 40.57 -12.30 11.49
C TYR A 3 39.18 -12.68 12.06
N TYR A 4 39.14 -13.04 13.34
CA TYR A 4 37.89 -13.37 14.03
C TYR A 4 37.05 -12.11 14.27
N ILE A 5 37.71 -11.01 14.60
CA ILE A 5 37.07 -9.69 14.78
C ILE A 5 36.50 -9.20 13.45
N THR A 6 37.21 -9.37 12.34
CA THR A 6 36.72 -8.97 11.02
C THR A 6 35.52 -9.80 10.57
N ILE A 7 35.54 -11.13 10.79
CA ILE A 7 34.41 -12.01 10.48
C ILE A 7 33.18 -11.63 11.31
N LEU A 8 33.35 -11.37 12.62
CA LEU A 8 32.26 -11.00 13.51
C LEU A 8 31.60 -9.67 13.09
N ASN A 9 32.38 -8.69 12.65
CA ASN A 9 31.87 -7.41 12.14
C ASN A 9 31.11 -7.58 10.82
N ILE A 10 31.60 -8.42 9.91
CA ILE A 10 30.92 -8.70 8.63
C ILE A 10 29.57 -9.41 8.88
N LEU A 11 29.54 -10.37 9.80
CA LEU A 11 28.31 -11.07 10.18
C LEU A 11 27.28 -10.10 10.78
N LEU A 12 27.73 -9.19 11.65
CA LEU A 12 26.88 -8.17 12.27
C LEU A 12 26.25 -7.23 11.22
N LEU A 13 27.03 -6.79 10.24
CA LEU A 13 26.55 -5.94 9.14
C LEU A 13 25.51 -6.67 8.27
N LEU A 14 25.72 -7.96 7.98
CA LEU A 14 24.76 -8.77 7.23
C LEU A 14 23.44 -8.95 8.00
N PHE A 15 23.50 -9.18 9.31
CA PHE A 15 22.32 -9.27 10.16
C PHE A 15 21.51 -7.96 10.19
N VAL A 16 22.18 -6.80 10.27
CA VAL A 16 21.52 -5.48 10.24
C VAL A 16 20.81 -5.21 8.91
N LYS A 17 21.38 -5.67 7.78
CA LYS A 17 20.73 -5.54 6.47
C LYS A 17 19.48 -6.43 6.37
N LEU A 18 19.48 -7.60 7.01
CA LEU A 18 18.38 -8.55 6.98
C LEU A 18 17.16 -8.09 7.79
N THR A 19 17.35 -7.33 8.87
CA THR A 19 16.24 -6.86 9.73
C THR A 19 15.56 -5.57 9.24
N CYS A 20 16.12 -4.88 8.23
CA CYS A 20 15.59 -3.61 7.74
C CYS A 20 14.59 -3.75 6.57
N SER A 21 14.35 -4.97 6.07
CA SER A 21 13.47 -5.23 4.91
C SER A 21 11.97 -5.26 5.22
N GLN A 22 11.55 -4.96 6.45
CA GLN A 22 10.13 -4.81 6.76
C GLN A 22 9.70 -3.43 6.28
N GLU A 23 9.48 -3.30 4.97
CA GLU A 23 8.82 -2.16 4.35
C GLU A 23 7.43 -2.05 4.97
N GLN A 24 7.26 -1.09 5.89
CA GLN A 24 5.96 -0.78 6.42
C GLN A 24 5.16 -0.16 5.27
N ASN A 25 4.35 -1.00 4.62
CA ASN A 25 3.34 -0.64 3.64
C ASN A 25 2.28 0.21 4.36
N TYR A 26 2.56 1.51 4.47
CA TYR A 26 1.60 2.47 4.97
C TYR A 26 0.66 2.78 3.80
N GLU A 27 -0.54 2.20 3.82
CA GLU A 27 -1.59 2.51 2.85
C GLU A 27 -1.97 3.99 3.02
N GLU A 28 -1.49 4.83 2.10
CA GLU A 28 -1.87 6.23 2.04
C GLU A 28 -3.35 6.32 1.66
N PHE A 29 -4.18 6.66 2.64
CA PHE A 29 -5.63 6.70 2.48
C PHE A 29 -6.05 8.02 1.82
N GLU A 30 -6.43 7.96 0.54
CA GLU A 30 -7.03 9.10 -0.15
C GLU A 30 -8.50 9.27 0.26
N ILE A 31 -8.83 10.44 0.80
CA ILE A 31 -10.21 10.82 1.11
C ILE A 31 -10.91 11.15 -0.21
N GLY A 32 -11.92 10.36 -0.57
CA GLY A 32 -12.72 10.57 -1.78
C GLY A 32 -13.69 11.75 -1.67
N SER A 33 -14.62 11.83 -2.64
CA SER A 33 -15.59 12.93 -2.73
C SER A 33 -16.49 13.04 -1.49
N GLU A 34 -16.70 14.28 -1.03
CA GLU A 34 -17.69 14.64 -0.02
C GLU A 34 -19.11 14.43 -0.57
N LEU A 35 -19.93 13.68 0.15
CA LEU A 35 -21.33 13.44 -0.20
C LEU A 35 -22.27 14.47 0.45
N GLY A 36 -22.01 14.83 1.72
CA GLY A 36 -22.89 15.68 2.53
C GLY A 36 -22.66 15.49 4.04
N PRO A 37 -23.52 16.06 4.89
CA PRO A 37 -23.40 15.92 6.34
C PRO A 37 -23.71 14.48 6.81
N CYS A 38 -23.20 14.11 7.97
CA CYS A 38 -23.55 12.84 8.59
C CYS A 38 -24.99 12.89 9.15
N ASP A 39 -25.74 11.81 8.95
CA ASP A 39 -27.08 11.67 9.53
C ASP A 39 -26.95 10.91 10.86
N GLN A 40 -27.13 11.62 11.97
CA GLN A 40 -26.97 11.07 13.33
C GLN A 40 -25.60 10.40 13.58
N GLY A 41 -24.56 10.84 12.88
CA GLY A 41 -23.21 10.26 12.95
C GLY A 41 -22.98 9.07 12.02
N TYR A 42 -23.96 8.71 11.19
CA TYR A 42 -23.86 7.64 10.21
C TYR A 42 -23.84 8.18 8.78
N CYS A 43 -23.29 7.37 7.88
CA CYS A 43 -23.25 7.61 6.45
C CYS A 43 -23.76 6.38 5.69
N PRO A 44 -24.17 6.53 4.42
CA PRO A 44 -24.57 5.41 3.56
C PRO A 44 -23.46 4.35 3.43
N HIS A 45 -23.82 3.14 2.98
CA HIS A 45 -22.86 2.05 2.79
C HIS A 45 -21.65 2.50 1.94
N SER A 46 -20.43 2.19 2.41
CA SER A 46 -19.14 2.57 1.80
C SER A 46 -18.70 4.03 1.99
N TYR A 47 -19.34 4.77 2.90
CA TYR A 47 -18.95 6.12 3.31
C TYR A 47 -18.61 6.16 4.80
N THR A 48 -17.72 7.07 5.18
CA THR A 48 -17.31 7.26 6.57
C THR A 48 -17.59 8.69 7.00
N CYS A 49 -18.16 8.83 8.21
CA CYS A 49 -18.36 10.12 8.84
C CYS A 49 -17.05 10.60 9.45
N TYR A 50 -16.50 11.70 8.92
CA TYR A 50 -15.34 12.40 9.46
C TYR A 50 -15.69 13.88 9.56
N GLU A 51 -15.43 14.53 10.70
CA GLU A 51 -15.75 15.95 10.90
C GLU A 51 -17.17 16.37 10.45
N ASN A 52 -18.18 15.57 10.80
CA ASN A 52 -19.59 15.79 10.43
C ASN A 52 -19.89 15.78 8.92
N LYS A 53 -18.98 15.23 8.11
CA LYS A 53 -19.14 15.05 6.66
C LYS A 53 -18.95 13.58 6.29
N CYS A 54 -19.75 13.11 5.36
CA CYS A 54 -19.64 11.79 4.75
C CYS A 54 -18.67 11.83 3.58
N PHE A 55 -17.58 11.10 3.68
CA PHE A 55 -16.62 10.93 2.61
C PHE A 55 -16.69 9.53 2.05
N ARG A 56 -16.61 9.42 0.71
CA ARG A 56 -16.40 8.11 0.10
C ARG A 56 -14.98 7.68 0.42
N MET A 57 -14.84 6.55 1.10
CA MET A 57 -13.52 5.94 1.21
C MET A 57 -13.13 5.47 -0.19
N LEU A 58 -12.22 6.19 -0.85
CA LEU A 58 -11.50 5.58 -1.95
C LEU A 58 -10.64 4.52 -1.26
N LYS A 59 -10.84 3.27 -1.65
CA LYS A 59 -9.90 2.22 -1.26
C LYS A 59 -8.53 2.79 -1.61
N ALA A 60 -7.67 2.98 -0.61
CA ALA A 60 -6.29 3.40 -0.82
C ALA A 60 -5.81 2.52 -1.96
N VAL A 61 -5.63 3.11 -3.14
CA VAL A 61 -5.14 2.36 -4.27
C VAL A 61 -3.70 2.17 -3.90
N SER A 62 -3.42 1.08 -3.21
CA SER A 62 -2.07 0.77 -2.77
C SER A 62 -1.27 0.68 -4.06
N LEU A 63 -0.52 1.73 -4.39
CA LEU A 63 0.43 1.74 -5.52
C LEU A 63 1.50 0.67 -5.33
N THR A 64 1.42 -0.09 -4.24
CA THR A 64 2.18 -1.29 -4.03
C THR A 64 1.74 -2.39 -5.01
N PRO A 65 2.73 -3.02 -5.68
CA PRO A 65 2.45 -4.10 -6.59
C PRO A 65 1.98 -5.33 -5.81
N ILE A 66 0.90 -5.96 -6.26
CA ILE A 66 0.38 -7.18 -5.63
C ILE A 66 1.23 -8.43 -5.90
N GLY A 67 2.14 -8.34 -6.88
CA GLY A 67 2.99 -9.44 -7.30
C GLY A 67 3.60 -9.23 -8.68
N PRO A 68 4.37 -10.20 -9.20
CA PRO A 68 4.90 -10.18 -10.55
C PRO A 68 3.80 -10.42 -11.59
N CYS A 69 4.07 -10.03 -12.83
CA CYS A 69 3.18 -10.36 -13.94
C CYS A 69 3.34 -11.84 -14.35
N ILE A 70 2.25 -12.49 -14.72
CA ILE A 70 2.26 -13.85 -15.27
C ILE A 70 1.87 -13.73 -16.74
N ASP A 71 2.79 -14.04 -17.66
CA ASP A 71 2.60 -13.90 -19.11
C ASP A 71 2.12 -12.49 -19.54
N ASN A 72 2.68 -11.44 -18.94
CA ASN A 72 2.25 -10.04 -19.13
C ASN A 72 0.79 -9.76 -18.72
N ARG A 73 0.19 -10.60 -17.88
CA ARG A 73 -1.17 -10.44 -17.37
C ARG A 73 -1.17 -10.26 -15.86
N CYS A 74 -2.20 -9.55 -15.42
CA CYS A 74 -2.50 -9.28 -14.02
C CYS A 74 -3.99 -9.56 -13.76
N PRO A 75 -4.41 -9.69 -12.49
CA PRO A 75 -5.82 -9.77 -12.12
C PRO A 75 -6.62 -8.56 -12.61
N GLN A 76 -7.94 -8.69 -12.59
CA GLN A 76 -8.84 -7.58 -12.94
C GLN A 76 -8.52 -6.35 -12.07
N ASP A 77 -8.55 -5.17 -12.67
CA ASP A 77 -8.23 -3.88 -12.04
C ASP A 77 -6.73 -3.68 -11.69
N TYR A 78 -5.85 -4.49 -12.28
CA TYR A 78 -4.38 -4.33 -12.23
C TYR A 78 -3.75 -4.33 -13.63
N GLN A 79 -2.68 -3.54 -13.79
CA GLN A 79 -1.88 -3.42 -15.01
C GLN A 79 -0.43 -3.83 -14.76
N CYS A 80 0.14 -4.55 -15.72
CA CYS A 80 1.55 -4.92 -15.68
C CYS A 80 2.43 -3.72 -16.02
N GLN A 81 3.24 -3.27 -15.07
CA GLN A 81 4.28 -2.25 -15.24
C GLN A 81 5.58 -2.78 -14.65
N GLU A 82 6.68 -2.71 -15.39
CA GLU A 82 8.00 -3.17 -14.93
C GLU A 82 8.00 -4.61 -14.36
N ASN A 83 7.26 -5.53 -15.00
CA ASN A 83 7.09 -6.92 -14.58
C ASN A 83 6.39 -7.10 -13.22
N LYS A 84 5.66 -6.09 -12.74
CA LYS A 84 4.85 -6.11 -11.52
C LYS A 84 3.43 -5.64 -11.80
N CYS A 85 2.47 -6.15 -11.04
CA CYS A 85 1.05 -5.82 -11.17
C CYS A 85 0.69 -4.65 -10.26
N TYR A 86 0.45 -3.48 -10.85
CA TYR A 86 0.02 -2.27 -10.17
C TYR A 86 -1.49 -2.06 -10.37
N PRO A 87 -2.23 -1.57 -9.37
CA PRO A 87 -3.64 -1.29 -9.57
C PRO A 87 -3.83 -0.17 -10.60
N VAL A 88 -4.79 -0.35 -11.52
CA VAL A 88 -5.15 0.72 -12.46
C VAL A 88 -6.07 1.66 -11.71
N ILE A 89 -5.71 2.95 -11.61
CA ILE A 89 -6.57 3.98 -11.04
C ILE A 89 -7.71 4.20 -12.03
N GLY A 90 -8.72 3.34 -11.95
CA GLY A 90 -9.93 3.40 -12.74
C GLY A 90 -10.72 4.63 -12.30
N ASN A 91 -10.60 5.72 -13.05
CA ASN A 91 -11.56 6.80 -13.01
C ASN A 91 -12.88 6.24 -13.57
N SER A 92 -13.68 5.64 -12.69
CA SER A 92 -15.01 5.09 -13.05
C SER A 92 -15.85 6.25 -13.57
N ARG A 93 -16.05 6.29 -14.88
CA ARG A 93 -17.04 7.15 -15.53
C ARG A 93 -18.44 6.71 -15.17
#